data_AF-A0A224YMZ2-F1
#
_entry.id   AF-A0A224YMZ2-F1
#
_cell.length_a   1.000
_cell.length_b   1.000
_cell.length_c   1.000
_cell.angle_alpha   90.00
_cell.angle_beta   90.00
_cell.angle_gamma   90.00
#
_symmetry.space_group_name_H-M   'P 1'
#
loop_
_entity.id
_entity.type
_entity.pdbx_description
1 polymer ?
#
loop_
_entity_poly.entity_id
_entity_poly.type
_entity_poly.pdbx_seq_one_letter_code
_entity_poly.pdbx_strand_id
1 'polypeptide(L)'
;MSSGRISCKRGIFYFFARMTVRLRGVFDRLYKQRMTLYDKALWKFVCVENLLHMSRDHSCAVFRIESLTERNNVRYDLRVKNSVVHQRPHEDCRRYLYRVKGQDILYTIYSRDCQRALTTRQPNT
;
A
#
# COMPACT_ATOMS: atom_id res chain seq x y z
N MET A 1 22.57 -13.15 3.65
CA MET A 1 21.31 -12.62 4.25
C MET A 1 20.18 -12.83 3.25
N SER A 2 19.13 -13.52 3.69
CA SER A 2 18.20 -14.31 2.88
C SER A 2 17.14 -13.47 2.16
N SER A 3 16.75 -13.88 0.95
CA SER A 3 15.64 -13.30 0.19
C SER A 3 14.34 -13.32 1.02
N GLY A 4 13.92 -12.15 1.50
CA GLY A 4 12.74 -12.00 2.33
C GLY A 4 11.46 -12.21 1.53
N ARG A 5 10.54 -13.02 2.06
CA ARG A 5 9.17 -13.14 1.56
C ARG A 5 8.23 -12.65 2.64
N ILE A 6 7.32 -11.75 2.30
CA ILE A 6 6.31 -11.24 3.23
C ILE A 6 4.93 -11.64 2.71
N SER A 7 4.08 -12.16 3.59
CA SER A 7 2.67 -12.40 3.28
C SER A 7 1.84 -11.32 3.95
N CYS A 8 0.95 -10.69 3.19
CA CYS A 8 0.06 -9.64 3.66
C CYS A 8 -1.39 -9.98 3.33
N LYS A 9 -2.29 -9.72 4.27
CA LYS A 9 -3.73 -9.83 4.06
C LYS A 9 -4.28 -8.40 3.98
N ARG A 10 -4.71 -7.98 2.80
CA ARG A 10 -5.27 -6.65 2.57
C ARG A 10 -6.80 -6.72 2.60
N GLY A 11 -7.41 -6.00 3.52
CA GLY A 11 -8.86 -5.76 3.51
C GLY A 11 -9.17 -4.53 2.67
N ILE A 12 -10.17 -4.62 1.81
CA ILE A 12 -10.68 -3.51 1.00
C ILE A 12 -12.18 -3.44 1.26
N PHE A 13 -12.68 -2.25 1.58
CA PHE A 13 -14.11 -1.98 1.64
C PHE A 13 -14.52 -1.26 0.36
N TYR A 14 -15.41 -1.89 -0.41
CA TYR A 14 -15.92 -1.36 -1.68
C TYR A 14 -17.41 -1.70 -1.79
N PHE A 15 -18.25 -0.71 -2.12
CA PHE A 15 -19.73 -0.84 -2.13
C PHE A 15 -20.31 -1.59 -0.91
N PHE A 16 -19.95 -1.17 0.31
CA PHE A 16 -20.39 -1.81 1.56
C PHE A 16 -20.00 -3.29 1.75
N ALA A 17 -19.29 -3.89 0.80
CA ALA A 17 -18.74 -5.23 0.90
C ALA A 17 -17.28 -5.19 1.34
N ARG A 18 -16.92 -6.09 2.27
CA ARG A 18 -15.54 -6.31 2.68
C ARG A 18 -14.90 -7.38 1.80
N MET A 19 -14.00 -6.96 0.92
CA MET A 19 -13.14 -7.87 0.18
C MET A 19 -11.84 -8.09 0.92
N THR A 20 -11.31 -9.31 0.85
CA THR A 20 -10.03 -9.66 1.46
C THR A 20 -9.13 -10.28 0.42
N VAL A 21 -8.01 -9.64 0.14
CA VAL A 21 -7.00 -10.11 -0.81
C VAL A 21 -5.80 -10.65 -0.05
N ARG A 22 -5.34 -11.85 -0.42
CA ARG A 22 -4.15 -12.49 0.14
C ARG A 22 -2.97 -12.24 -0.79
N LEU A 23 -2.17 -11.24 -0.45
CA LEU A 23 -1.02 -10.82 -1.24
C LEU A 23 0.27 -11.46 -0.70
N ARG A 24 1.13 -11.88 -1.60
CA ARG A 24 2.50 -12.29 -1.29
C ARG A 24 3.47 -11.31 -1.93
N GLY A 25 4.24 -10.62 -1.10
CA GLY A 25 5.33 -9.77 -1.52
C GLY A 25 6.64 -10.54 -1.64
N VAL A 26 7.29 -10.39 -2.78
CA VAL A 26 8.63 -10.92 -3.05
C VAL A 26 9.55 -9.74 -3.30
N PHE A 27 10.54 -9.54 -2.43
CA PHE A 27 11.53 -8.49 -2.62
C PHE A 27 12.55 -8.88 -3.68
N ASP A 28 12.93 -7.90 -4.49
CA ASP A 28 14.05 -8.05 -5.41
C ASP A 28 15.36 -8.20 -4.63
N ARG A 29 16.22 -9.11 -5.10
CA ARG A 29 17.49 -9.43 -4.43
C ARG A 29 18.52 -8.31 -4.57
N LEU A 30 18.53 -7.63 -5.70
CA LEU A 30 19.44 -6.54 -6.03
C LEU A 30 18.85 -5.21 -5.58
N TYR A 31 17.57 -4.99 -5.88
CA TYR A 31 16.87 -3.74 -5.57
C TYR A 31 15.93 -3.92 -4.37
N LYS A 32 16.48 -3.91 -3.15
CA LYS A 32 15.72 -4.21 -1.91
C LYS A 32 14.49 -3.32 -1.67
N GLN A 33 14.43 -2.16 -2.33
CA GLN A 33 13.28 -1.24 -2.31
C GLN A 33 12.14 -1.63 -3.26
N ARG A 34 12.36 -2.61 -4.14
CA ARG A 34 11.40 -3.14 -5.11
C ARG A 34 10.81 -4.44 -4.61
N MET A 35 9.49 -4.52 -4.65
CA MET A 35 8.71 -5.68 -4.24
C MET A 35 7.66 -5.99 -5.31
N THR A 36 7.61 -7.24 -5.76
CA THR A 36 6.56 -7.72 -6.66
C THR A 36 5.45 -8.36 -5.84
N LEU A 37 4.20 -7.97 -6.10
CA LEU A 37 3.03 -8.51 -5.43
C LEU A 37 2.37 -9.61 -6.27
N TYR A 38 2.16 -10.75 -5.63
CA TYR A 38 1.43 -11.90 -6.17
C TYR A 38 0.11 -12.07 -5.43
N ASP A 39 -1.00 -12.11 -6.17
CA ASP A 39 -2.31 -12.42 -5.62
C ASP A 39 -2.53 -13.94 -5.63
N LYS A 40 -2.66 -14.51 -4.42
CA LYS A 40 -2.85 -15.95 -4.25
C LYS A 40 -4.23 -16.43 -4.71
N ALA A 41 -5.25 -15.57 -4.73
CA ALA A 41 -6.59 -15.96 -5.17
C ALA A 41 -6.66 -16.04 -6.70
N LEU A 42 -6.01 -15.10 -7.39
CA LEU A 42 -5.98 -15.01 -8.84
C LEU A 42 -4.80 -15.77 -9.48
N TRP A 43 -3.93 -16.36 -8.67
CA TRP A 43 -2.72 -17.07 -9.09
C TRP A 43 -1.79 -16.29 -10.03
N LYS A 44 -1.73 -14.95 -9.91
CA LYS A 44 -0.95 -14.09 -10.80
C LYS A 44 -0.25 -12.94 -10.08
N PHE A 45 0.80 -12.41 -10.72
CA PHE A 45 1.42 -11.15 -10.31
C PHE A 45 0.51 -9.98 -10.69
N VAL A 46 0.31 -9.05 -9.77
CA VAL A 46 -0.67 -7.96 -9.93
C VAL A 46 -0.01 -6.60 -10.08
N CYS A 47 1.06 -6.34 -9.33
CA CYS A 47 1.78 -5.07 -9.43
C CYS A 47 3.20 -5.17 -8.87
N VAL A 48 4.01 -4.17 -9.20
CA VAL A 48 5.30 -3.92 -8.58
C VAL A 48 5.19 -2.68 -7.71
N GLU A 49 5.65 -2.76 -6.47
CA GLU A 49 5.76 -1.66 -5.55
C GLU A 49 7.24 -1.29 -5.35
N ASN A 50 7.58 -0.02 -5.60
CA ASN A 50 8.92 0.52 -5.37
C ASN A 50 8.83 1.56 -4.25
N LEU A 51 9.54 1.32 -3.15
CA LEU A 51 9.73 2.30 -2.09
C LEU A 51 10.61 3.44 -2.61
N LEU A 52 10.05 4.65 -2.73
CA LEU A 52 10.76 5.82 -3.21
C LEU A 52 11.33 6.67 -2.07
N HIS A 53 10.59 6.77 -0.97
CA HIS A 53 10.98 7.58 0.18
C HIS A 53 10.36 7.04 1.47
N MET A 54 11.08 7.16 2.57
CA MET A 54 10.61 6.83 3.91
C MET A 54 11.03 7.96 4.85
N SER A 55 10.12 8.41 5.71
CA SER A 55 10.46 9.41 6.72
C SER A 55 11.45 8.84 7.74
N ARG A 56 12.23 9.71 8.39
CA ARG A 56 13.28 9.28 9.34
C ARG A 56 12.73 8.53 10.57
N ASP A 57 11.54 8.90 11.01
CA ASP A 57 10.79 8.24 12.10
C ASP A 57 10.04 6.98 11.64
N HIS A 58 10.14 6.64 10.34
CA HIS A 58 9.43 5.56 9.68
C HIS A 58 7.90 5.64 9.84
N SER A 59 7.34 6.82 10.13
CA SER A 59 5.90 7.02 10.31
C SER A 59 5.14 6.97 8.98
N CYS A 60 5.80 7.31 7.88
CA CYS A 60 5.25 7.24 6.53
C CYS A 60 6.28 6.83 5.47
N ALA A 61 5.77 6.41 4.32
CA ALA A 61 6.56 6.11 3.14
C ALA A 61 5.78 6.38 1.85
N VAL A 62 6.50 6.74 0.80
CA VAL A 62 5.97 6.96 -0.55
C VAL A 62 6.39 5.81 -1.45
N PHE A 63 5.42 5.22 -2.13
CA PHE A 63 5.59 4.10 -3.04
C PHE A 63 5.16 4.47 -4.45
N ARG A 64 5.92 4.02 -5.45
CA ARG A 64 5.48 3.97 -6.85
C ARG A 64 5.00 2.59 -7.18
N ILE A 65 3.77 2.49 -7.65
CA ILE A 65 3.09 1.24 -7.93
C ILE A 65 2.86 1.15 -9.42
N GLU A 66 3.38 0.10 -10.03
CA GLU A 66 3.17 -0.22 -11.44
C GLU A 66 2.24 -1.43 -11.53
N SER A 67 1.09 -1.26 -12.18
CA SER A 67 0.23 -2.40 -12.48
C SER A 67 0.91 -3.33 -13.48
N LEU A 68 0.85 -4.63 -13.21
CA LEU A 68 1.29 -5.67 -14.16
C LEU A 68 0.12 -6.19 -15.00
N THR A 69 -1.12 -5.86 -14.62
CA THR A 69 -2.33 -6.29 -15.33
C THR A 69 -2.92 -5.18 -16.21
N GLU A 70 -2.60 -3.92 -15.92
CA GLU A 70 -3.10 -2.76 -16.66
C GLU A 70 -1.91 -2.01 -17.28
N ARG A 71 -1.94 -1.84 -18.60
CA ARG A 71 -0.81 -1.28 -19.35
C ARG A 71 -0.61 0.20 -18.98
N ASN A 72 0.64 0.56 -18.67
CA ASN A 72 1.05 1.93 -18.32
C ASN A 72 0.31 2.55 -17.13
N ASN A 73 -0.35 1.75 -16.27
CA ASN A 73 -0.99 2.27 -15.07
C ASN A 73 0.04 2.36 -13.94
N VAL A 74 0.49 3.59 -13.69
CA VAL A 74 1.39 3.96 -12.60
C VAL A 74 0.62 4.83 -11.63
N ARG A 75 0.75 4.55 -10.33
CA ARG A 75 0.23 5.42 -9.28
C ARG A 75 1.22 5.58 -8.15
N TYR A 76 1.02 6.62 -7.35
CA TYR A 76 1.83 6.91 -6.18
C TYR A 76 0.98 6.81 -4.90
N ASP A 77 1.43 5.99 -3.97
CA ASP A 77 0.81 5.85 -2.65
C ASP A 77 1.67 6.53 -1.60
N LEU A 78 1.08 7.39 -0.76
CA LEU A 78 1.63 7.71 0.55
C LEU A 78 0.95 6.82 1.58
N ARG A 79 1.74 5.97 2.24
CA ARG A 79 1.26 5.06 3.28
C ARG A 79 1.80 5.52 4.62
N VAL A 80 0.95 5.42 5.65
CA VAL A 80 1.29 5.75 7.03
C VAL A 80 1.19 4.52 7.91
N LYS A 81 1.99 4.45 8.96
CA LYS A 81 1.83 3.41 9.99
C LYS A 81 0.50 3.59 10.71
N ASN A 82 -0.12 2.46 11.09
CA ASN A 82 -1.39 2.49 11.80
C ASN A 82 -1.31 3.26 13.13
N SER A 83 -0.15 3.23 13.81
CA SER A 83 0.07 3.95 15.08
C SER A 83 -0.02 5.48 14.95
N VAL A 84 0.17 6.04 13.76
CA VAL A 84 0.17 7.49 13.51
C VAL A 84 -0.92 7.93 12.54
N VAL A 85 -1.84 7.03 12.16
CA VAL A 85 -2.82 7.31 11.09
C VAL A 85 -3.82 8.42 11.45
N HIS A 86 -3.98 8.72 12.74
CA HIS A 86 -4.79 9.83 13.23
C HIS A 86 -4.12 11.19 13.08
N GLN A 87 -2.81 11.19 12.81
CA GLN A 87 -1.99 12.39 12.65
C GLN A 87 -1.81 12.68 11.16
N ARG A 88 -1.51 13.94 10.85
CA ARG A 88 -1.14 14.33 9.49
C ARG A 88 0.18 13.63 9.12
N PRO A 89 0.32 13.07 7.91
CA PRO A 89 1.58 12.45 7.53
C PRO A 89 2.75 13.44 7.59
N HIS A 90 3.93 12.94 7.94
CA HIS A 90 5.15 13.73 8.04
C HIS A 90 5.37 14.56 6.77
N GLU A 91 5.83 15.81 6.94
CA GLU A 91 5.93 16.78 5.85
C GLU A 91 6.84 16.27 4.72
N ASP A 92 7.94 15.60 5.05
CA ASP A 92 8.87 15.05 4.07
C ASP A 92 8.22 14.05 3.09
N CYS A 93 7.40 13.11 3.58
CA CYS A 93 6.66 12.20 2.69
C CYS A 93 5.68 12.96 1.81
N ARG A 94 5.02 13.99 2.34
CA ARG A 94 4.07 14.81 1.58
C ARG A 94 4.81 15.56 0.48
N ARG A 95 5.87 16.29 0.83
CA ARG A 95 6.69 17.05 -0.12
C ARG A 95 7.26 16.14 -1.21
N TYR A 96 7.74 14.96 -0.83
CA TYR A 96 8.21 13.96 -1.79
C TYR A 96 7.09 13.49 -2.73
N LEU A 97 5.90 13.16 -2.20
CA LEU A 97 4.75 12.75 -3.01
C LEU A 97 4.33 13.83 -3.99
N TYR A 98 4.20 15.09 -3.55
CA TYR A 98 3.81 16.20 -4.42
C TYR A 98 4.82 16.44 -5.55
N ARG A 99 6.11 16.19 -5.29
CA ARG A 99 7.15 16.26 -6.31
C ARG A 99 7.04 15.15 -7.35
N VAL A 100 6.77 13.91 -6.94
CA VAL A 100 6.79 12.75 -7.86
C VAL A 100 5.47 12.49 -8.58
N LYS A 101 4.33 12.89 -8.00
CA LYS A 101 3.02 12.69 -8.62
C LYS A 101 2.84 13.49 -9.92
N GLY A 102 3.62 14.55 -10.11
CA GLY A 102 3.41 15.52 -11.19
C GLY A 102 1.96 16.04 -11.21
N GLN A 103 1.27 15.81 -12.32
CA GLN A 103 -0.11 16.26 -12.54
C GLN A 103 -1.18 15.29 -12.00
N ASP A 104 -0.80 14.12 -11.46
CA ASP A 104 -1.77 13.13 -10.98
C ASP A 104 -2.63 13.68 -9.83
N ILE A 105 -3.90 13.28 -9.84
CA ILE A 105 -4.87 13.60 -8.78
C ILE A 105 -4.63 12.66 -7.60
N LEU A 106 -4.52 13.23 -6.39
CA LEU A 106 -4.39 12.45 -5.16
C LEU A 106 -5.76 12.24 -4.53
N TYR A 107 -6.02 11.00 -4.11
CA TYR A 107 -7.22 10.64 -3.35
C TYR A 107 -6.84 10.20 -1.94
N THR A 108 -7.58 10.69 -0.94
CA THR A 108 -7.43 10.21 0.43
C THR A 108 -8.23 8.92 0.58
N ILE A 109 -7.53 7.78 0.60
CA ILE A 109 -8.16 6.45 0.67
C ILE A 109 -8.57 6.09 2.11
N TYR A 110 -7.92 6.71 3.11
CA TYR A 110 -8.14 6.40 4.51
C TYR A 110 -8.84 7.54 5.24
N SER A 111 -10.02 7.26 5.79
CA SER A 111 -10.71 8.13 6.74
C SER A 111 -10.65 7.55 8.15
N ARG A 112 -10.96 8.35 9.18
CA ARG A 112 -11.02 7.85 10.57
C ARG A 112 -12.04 6.70 10.73
N ASP A 113 -13.09 6.69 9.91
CA ASP A 113 -14.12 5.66 9.94
C ASP A 113 -13.63 4.30 9.43
N CYS A 114 -12.54 4.26 8.64
CA CYS A 114 -11.93 3.01 8.20
C CYS A 114 -11.44 2.15 9.39
N GLN A 115 -11.02 2.74 10.51
CA GLN A 115 -10.66 1.96 11.70
C GLN A 115 -11.86 1.24 12.31
N ARG A 116 -12.99 1.94 12.41
CA ARG A 116 -14.23 1.39 12.98
C ARG A 116 -14.69 0.18 12.18
N ALA A 117 -14.62 0.26 10.85
CA ALA A 117 -14.98 -0.83 9.95
C ALA A 117 -14.04 -2.06 10.04
N LEU A 118 -12.79 -1.88 10.50
CA LEU A 118 -11.85 -2.99 10.69
C LEU A 118 -12.02 -3.68 12.06
N THR A 119 -12.50 -2.96 13.08
CA THR A 119 -12.74 -3.48 14.43
C THR A 119 -14.05 -4.27 14.58
N THR A 120 -15.05 -4.04 13.75
CA THR A 120 -16.27 -4.86 13.75
C THR A 120 -15.95 -6.24 13.17
N ARG A 121 -15.68 -7.20 14.07
CA ARG A 121 -15.95 -8.62 13.79
C ARG A 121 -17.45 -8.71 13.54
N GLN A 122 -17.87 -9.25 12.39
CA GLN A 122 -19.24 -9.78 12.32
C GLN A 122 -19.35 -10.87 13.40
N PRO A 123 -20.36 -10.85 14.28
CA PRO A 123 -20.71 -12.04 15.02
C PRO A 123 -21.07 -13.10 13.99
N ASN A 124 -20.47 -14.28 14.13
CA ASN A 124 -20.84 -15.45 13.34
C ASN A 124 -22.34 -15.71 13.57
N THR A 125 -23.15 -15.51 12.53
CA THR A 125 -24.46 -16.17 12.39
C THR A 125 -24.29 -17.40 11.54
#